data_AF-A0A0T8PET3-F1
#
_entry.id   AF-A0A0T8PET3-F1
#
_cell.length_a   1.000
_cell.length_b   1.000
_cell.length_c   1.000
_cell.angle_alpha   90.00
_cell.angle_beta   90.00
_cell.angle_gamma   90.00
#
_symmetry.space_group_name_H-M   'P 1'
#
loop_
_entity.id
_entity.type
_entity.pdbx_description
1 polymer ?
#
loop_
_entity_poly.entity_id
_entity_poly.type
_entity_poly.pdbx_seq_one_letter_code
_entity_poly.pdbx_strand_id
1 'polypeptide(L)' 'MNDEASKQLRDSRFKSLAGVQRTTFEEMLAVLKTTYQRKHAKGGRKTKLSLDDLLMVTIQYMRE' A
#
# COMPACT_ATOMS: atom_id res chain seq x y z
N MET A 1 -12.13 18.18 17.98
CA MET A 1 -13.24 17.20 17.95
C MET A 1 -13.72 16.85 16.52
N ASN A 2 -12.96 17.21 15.46
CA ASN A 2 -13.32 16.94 14.05
C ASN A 2 -12.35 15.99 13.32
N ASP A 3 -11.26 15.59 13.99
CA ASP A 3 -10.15 14.85 13.36
C ASP A 3 -10.51 13.39 13.06
N GLU A 4 -11.28 12.75 13.94
CA GLU A 4 -11.72 11.36 13.77
C GLU A 4 -12.73 11.21 12.62
N ALA A 5 -13.72 12.11 12.51
CA ALA A 5 -14.68 12.08 11.41
C ALA A 5 -14.00 12.34 10.05
N SER A 6 -13.04 13.28 10.03
CA SER A 6 -12.22 13.56 8.84
C SER A 6 -11.37 12.34 8.43
N LYS A 7 -10.78 11.65 9.40
CA LYS A 7 -9.98 10.44 9.16
C LYS A 7 -10.83 9.30 8.61
N GLN A 8 -11.99 9.03 9.20
CA GLN A 8 -12.93 8.02 8.72
C GLN A 8 -13.40 8.29 7.29
N LEU A 9 -13.67 9.55 6.95
CA LEU A 9 -14.04 9.92 5.58
C LEU A 9 -12.90 9.63 4.58
N ARG A 10 -11.64 9.93 4.96
CA ARG A 10 -10.46 9.62 4.12
C ARG A 10 -10.27 8.12 3.95
N ASP A 11 -10.43 7.35 5.02
CA ASP A 11 -10.26 5.90 4.98
C ASP A 11 -11.38 5.21 4.18
N SER A 12 -12.60 5.74 4.25
CA SER A 12 -13.72 5.29 3.41
C SER A 12 -13.48 5.59 1.93
N ARG A 13 -13.00 6.80 1.60
CA ARG A 13 -12.59 7.17 0.24
C ARG A 13 -11.46 6.27 -0.27
N PHE A 14 -10.46 6.02 0.56
CA PHE A 14 -9.37 5.10 0.22
C PHE A 14 -9.91 3.70 -0.05
N LYS A 15 -10.77 3.17 0.82
CA LYS A 15 -11.39 1.86 0.61
C LYS A 15 -12.25 1.83 -0.66
N SER A 16 -12.93 2.90 -1.04
CA SER A 16 -13.69 2.92 -2.30
C SER A 16 -12.79 2.88 -3.54
N LEU A 17 -11.60 3.48 -3.48
CA LEU A 17 -10.67 3.58 -4.61
C LEU A 17 -9.73 2.37 -4.68
N ALA A 18 -9.04 2.09 -3.58
CA ALA A 18 -8.11 1.00 -3.47
C ALA A 18 -8.80 -0.33 -3.18
N GLY A 19 -10.10 -0.36 -2.83
CA GLY A 19 -10.96 -1.53 -2.54
C GLY A 19 -10.48 -2.47 -1.43
N VAL A 20 -9.50 -2.03 -0.67
CA VAL A 20 -9.06 -2.65 0.60
C VAL A 20 -9.05 -1.59 1.68
N GLN A 21 -9.17 -1.99 2.94
CA GLN A 21 -9.02 -1.04 4.06
C GLN A 21 -7.60 -0.47 4.05
N ARG A 22 -7.46 0.80 4.45
CA ARG A 22 -6.17 1.48 4.50
C ARG A 22 -5.17 0.77 5.42
N THR A 23 -5.63 0.31 6.58
CA THR A 23 -4.81 -0.45 7.54
C THR A 23 -4.27 -1.73 6.90
N THR A 24 -5.10 -2.48 6.18
CA THR A 24 -4.69 -3.69 5.44
C THR A 24 -3.65 -3.37 4.36
N PHE A 25 -3.84 -2.27 3.63
CA PHE A 25 -2.85 -1.83 2.64
C PHE A 25 -1.50 -1.50 3.29
N GLU A 26 -1.51 -0.79 4.42
CA GLU A 26 -0.30 -0.46 5.18
C GLU A 26 0.41 -1.71 5.73
N GLU A 27 -0.34 -2.70 6.21
CA GLU A 27 0.20 -3.99 6.67
C GLU A 27 0.85 -4.79 5.52
N MET A 28 0.15 -4.91 4.38
CA MET A 28 0.70 -5.55 3.17
C MET A 28 2.00 -4.86 2.72
N LEU A 29 1.99 -3.54 2.72
CA LEU A 29 3.13 -2.74 2.33
C LEU A 29 4.31 -2.87 3.31
N ALA A 30 4.06 -2.99 4.61
CA ALA A 30 5.10 -3.22 5.61
C ALA A 30 5.80 -4.58 5.39
N VAL A 31 5.03 -5.63 5.07
CA VAL A 31 5.58 -6.95 4.72
C VAL A 31 6.41 -6.86 3.43
N LEU A 32 5.90 -6.17 2.40
CA LEU A 32 6.60 -5.94 1.14
C LEU A 32 7.91 -5.18 1.34
N LYS A 33 7.90 -4.09 2.11
CA LYS A 33 9.10 -3.29 2.40
C LYS A 33 10.14 -4.12 3.13
N THR A 34 9.74 -4.89 4.14
CA THR A 34 10.64 -5.75 4.92
C THR A 34 11.27 -6.84 4.05
N THR A 35 10.47 -7.53 3.24
CA THR A 35 10.96 -8.60 2.34
C THR A 35 11.84 -8.04 1.23
N TYR A 36 11.46 -6.90 0.66
CA TYR A 36 12.25 -6.19 -0.34
C TYR A 36 13.61 -5.77 0.21
N GLN A 37 13.66 -5.16 1.40
CA GLN A 37 14.91 -4.79 2.06
C GLN A 37 15.82 -5.99 2.30
N ARG A 38 15.27 -7.10 2.80
CA ARG A 38 16.05 -8.35 3.01
C ARG A 38 16.60 -8.90 1.69
N LYS A 39 15.79 -8.90 0.62
CA LYS A 39 16.20 -9.37 -0.71
C LYS A 39 17.27 -8.48 -1.34
N HIS A 40 17.19 -7.17 -1.12
CA HIS A 40 18.12 -6.18 -1.66
C HIS A 40 19.28 -5.81 -0.71
N ALA A 41 19.39 -6.46 0.45
CA ALA A 41 20.47 -6.22 1.40
C ALA A 41 21.87 -6.48 0.82
N LYS A 42 21.97 -7.38 -0.17
CA LYS A 42 23.22 -7.70 -0.87
C LYS A 42 23.46 -6.86 -2.13
N GLY A 43 22.68 -5.79 -2.31
CA GLY A 43 22.67 -4.98 -3.53
C GLY A 43 21.72 -5.51 -4.60
N GLY A 44 21.45 -4.68 -5.60
CA GLY A 44 20.54 -4.98 -6.69
C GLY A 44 20.00 -3.72 -7.34
N ARG A 45 19.41 -3.85 -8.53
CA ARG A 45 18.80 -2.73 -9.24
C ARG A 45 17.61 -2.20 -8.46
N LYS A 46 17.58 -0.87 -8.22
CA LYS A 46 16.39 -0.21 -7.66
C LYS A 46 15.22 -0.36 -8.62
N THR A 47 14.05 -0.66 -8.09
CA THR A 47 12.81 -0.69 -8.87
C THR A 47 12.51 0.69 -9.45
N LYS A 48 12.02 0.74 -10.68
CA LYS A 48 11.60 2.00 -11.34
C LYS A 48 10.31 2.54 -10.72
N LEU A 49 9.48 1.64 -10.16
CA LEU A 49 8.22 1.94 -9.50
C LEU A 49 8.39 1.80 -7.97
N SER A 50 7.70 2.66 -7.21
CA SER A 50 7.65 2.53 -5.75
C SER A 50 6.90 1.26 -5.35
N LEU A 51 7.20 0.71 -4.16
CA LEU A 51 6.49 -0.46 -3.66
C LEU A 51 5.00 -0.17 -3.39
N ASP A 52 4.71 1.07 -2.99
CA ASP A 52 3.37 1.59 -2.77
C ASP A 52 2.54 1.54 -4.08
N ASP A 53 3.10 2.08 -5.17
CA ASP A 53 2.43 2.08 -6.48
C ASP A 53 2.31 0.67 -7.06
N LEU A 54 3.34 -0.16 -6.88
CA LEU A 54 3.32 -1.55 -7.32
C LEU A 54 2.18 -2.33 -6.63
N LEU A 55 2.02 -2.15 -5.33
CA LEU A 55 0.94 -2.77 -4.57
C LEU A 55 -0.43 -2.27 -5.05
N MET A 56 -0.57 -0.97 -5.31
CA MET A 56 -1.82 -0.39 -5.83
C MET A 56 -2.22 -0.98 -7.18
N VAL A 57 -1.27 -1.06 -8.14
CA VAL A 57 -1.52 -1.66 -9.46
C VAL A 57 -1.84 -3.14 -9.35
N THR A 58 -1.18 -3.87 -8.44
CA THR A 58 -1.44 -5.30 -8.23
C THR A 58 -2.85 -5.53 -7.70
N ILE A 59 -3.28 -4.74 -6.72
CA ILE A 59 -4.63 -4.82 -6.16
C ILE A 59 -5.68 -4.47 -7.23
N GLN A 60 -5.42 -3.46 -8.06
CA GLN A 60 -6.33 -3.09 -9.15
C GLN A 60 -6.42 -4.20 -10.20
N TYR A 61 -5.29 -4.77 -10.61
CA TYR A 61 -5.24 -5.90 -11.56
C TYR A 61 -6.02 -7.11 -11.04
N MET A 62 -5.94 -7.43 -9.75
CA MET A 62 -6.66 -8.57 -9.17
C MET A 62 -8.18 -8.39 -9.13
N ARG A 63 -8.69 -7.19 -9.36
CA ARG A 63 -10.14 -6.93 -9.43
C ARG A 63 -10.74 -7.05 -10.82
N GLU A 64 -9.90 -6.88 -11.83
CA GLU A 64 -10.28 -6.93 -13.25
C GLU A 64 -10.26 -8.39 -13.73
#